data_AF-A0A8C5IHM4-F1
#
_entry.id   AF-A0A8C5IHM4-F1
#
_cell.length_a   1.000
_cell.length_b   1.000
_cell.length_c   1.000
_cell.angle_alpha   90.00
_cell.angle_beta   90.00
_cell.angle_gamma   90.00
#
_symmetry.space_group_name_H-M   'P 1'
#
loop_
_entity.id
_entity.type
_entity.pdbx_description
1 polymer ?
#
loop_
_entity_poly.entity_id
_entity_poly.type
_entity_poly.pdbx_seq_one_letter_code
_entity_poly.pdbx_strand_id
1 'polypeptide(L)'
;MPNRCGIIHVRGPLPPNRVSHGEVSEWQRGFEARLAPLLAGPGSVPEEEAQRLGRKDPEQELEKFVSANTQELGKDKWLCPLSGKKFKGPEFVRKHIFNKHGDKMGAVRKEVLFFNNFLMDPKRPALPEGAPGPARGGPNAGLSPGGLPYPPQSPQGLMPYGTPRPPMLG
;
A
#
# COMPACT_ATOMS: atom_id res chain seq x y z
N MET A 1 -5.20 18.69 -10.20
CA MET A 1 -5.62 18.91 -11.61
C MET A 1 -5.86 20.40 -11.84
N PRO A 2 -5.51 20.97 -13.01
CA PRO A 2 -5.67 22.40 -13.30
C PRO A 2 -7.13 22.90 -13.27
N ASN A 3 -8.08 22.06 -13.71
CA ASN A 3 -9.51 22.35 -13.67
C ASN A 3 -10.15 21.71 -12.44
N ARG A 4 -10.97 22.48 -11.71
CA ARG A 4 -11.75 21.97 -10.57
C ARG A 4 -12.89 21.03 -11.00
N CYS A 5 -13.52 21.34 -12.13
CA CYS A 5 -14.51 20.48 -12.79
C CYS A 5 -14.11 20.35 -14.26
N GLY A 6 -13.83 19.11 -14.69
CA GLY A 6 -13.38 18.81 -16.04
C GLY A 6 -14.54 18.33 -16.92
N ILE A 7 -14.50 17.04 -17.25
CA ILE A 7 -15.41 16.41 -18.22
C ILE A 7 -16.68 15.92 -17.54
N ILE A 8 -17.83 16.15 -18.18
CA ILE A 8 -19.13 15.57 -17.83
C ILE A 8 -19.70 14.82 -19.02
N HIS A 9 -20.30 13.64 -18.78
CA HIS A 9 -21.00 12.87 -19.81
C HIS A 9 -22.50 13.25 -19.80
N VAL A 10 -23.08 13.43 -20.99
CA VAL A 10 -24.50 13.79 -21.19
C VAL A 10 -25.22 12.74 -22.02
N ARG A 11 -26.56 12.78 -22.04
CA ARG A 11 -27.36 11.89 -22.88
C ARG A 11 -27.16 12.21 -24.36
N GLY A 12 -27.14 11.16 -25.17
CA GLY A 12 -27.06 11.26 -26.63
C GLY A 12 -28.38 11.71 -27.28
N PRO A 13 -28.39 11.88 -28.61
CA PRO A 13 -29.60 12.17 -29.38
C PRO A 13 -30.60 11.01 -29.31
N LEU A 14 -31.85 11.27 -29.72
CA LEU A 14 -32.88 10.23 -29.74
C LEU A 14 -32.49 9.10 -30.71
N PRO A 15 -32.65 7.81 -30.30
CA PRO A 15 -32.45 6.69 -31.19
C PRO A 15 -33.38 6.76 -32.41
N PRO A 16 -32.91 6.47 -33.63
CA PRO A 16 -33.74 6.50 -34.84
C PRO A 16 -34.74 5.33 -34.89
N ASN A 17 -34.45 4.22 -34.20
CA ASN A 17 -35.29 3.02 -34.15
C ASN A 17 -36.04 2.93 -32.82
N ARG A 18 -37.16 2.20 -32.82
CA ARG A 18 -37.94 1.92 -31.61
C ARG A 18 -37.10 1.04 -30.67
N VAL A 19 -36.85 1.54 -29.47
CA VAL A 19 -36.11 0.81 -28.43
C VAL A 19 -36.98 -0.32 -27.89
N SER A 20 -36.45 -1.53 -27.88
CA SER A 20 -37.13 -2.72 -27.35
C SER A 20 -37.02 -2.79 -25.82
N HIS A 21 -37.96 -3.49 -25.18
CA HIS A 21 -37.89 -3.72 -23.73
C HIS A 21 -36.65 -4.54 -23.32
N GLY A 22 -36.18 -5.45 -24.17
CA GLY A 22 -34.97 -6.23 -23.93
C GLY A 22 -33.72 -5.34 -23.85
N GLU A 23 -33.53 -4.46 -24.83
CA GLU A 23 -32.40 -3.52 -24.86
C GLU A 23 -32.39 -2.59 -23.63
N VAL A 24 -33.56 -2.14 -23.16
CA VAL A 24 -33.66 -1.33 -21.94
C VAL A 24 -33.18 -2.11 -20.71
N SER A 25 -33.65 -3.34 -20.54
CA SER A 25 -33.24 -4.19 -19.40
C SER A 25 -31.75 -4.54 -19.45
N GLU A 26 -31.21 -4.81 -20.64
CA GLU A 26 -29.78 -5.05 -20.82
C GLU A 26 -28.93 -3.83 -20.50
N TRP A 27 -29.37 -2.65 -20.95
CA TRP A 27 -28.70 -1.38 -20.62
C TRP A 27 -28.68 -1.13 -19.11
N GLN A 28 -29.81 -1.31 -18.43
CA GLN A 28 -29.90 -1.14 -16.97
C GLN A 28 -28.93 -2.06 -16.25
N ARG A 29 -28.93 -3.36 -16.58
CA ARG A 29 -28.02 -4.35 -15.99
C ARG A 29 -26.55 -4.00 -16.24
N GLY A 30 -26.22 -3.62 -17.47
CA GLY A 30 -24.85 -3.24 -17.83
C GLY A 30 -24.40 -1.95 -17.13
N PHE A 31 -25.30 -0.98 -16.96
CA PHE A 31 -25.01 0.27 -16.26
C PHE A 31 -24.80 0.04 -14.76
N GLU A 32 -25.66 -0.77 -14.11
CA GLU A 32 -25.52 -1.14 -12.71
C GLU A 32 -24.20 -1.89 -12.45
N ALA A 33 -23.84 -2.83 -13.31
CA ALA A 33 -22.55 -3.53 -13.21
C ALA A 33 -21.33 -2.59 -13.30
N ARG A 34 -21.43 -1.48 -14.04
CA ARG A 34 -20.39 -0.45 -14.12
C ARG A 34 -20.36 0.46 -12.89
N LEU A 35 -21.52 0.70 -12.27
CA LEU A 35 -21.62 1.48 -11.04
C LEU A 35 -21.16 0.69 -9.81
N ALA A 36 -21.36 -0.63 -9.79
CA ALA A 36 -21.07 -1.46 -8.61
C ALA A 36 -19.64 -1.30 -8.06
N PRO A 37 -18.56 -1.28 -8.86
CA PRO A 37 -17.20 -1.07 -8.35
C PRO A 37 -16.93 0.34 -7.81
N LEU A 38 -17.69 1.36 -8.25
CA LEU A 38 -17.56 2.74 -7.77
C LEU A 38 -18.23 2.92 -6.41
N LEU A 39 -19.24 2.10 -6.12
CA LEU A 39 -19.97 2.07 -4.86
C LEU A 39 -19.41 1.04 -3.89
N ALA A 40 -18.62 0.08 -4.36
CA ALA A 40 -17.92 -0.87 -3.52
C ALA A 40 -16.95 -0.10 -2.62
N GLY A 41 -17.21 -0.13 -1.30
CA GLY A 41 -16.29 0.40 -0.32
C GLY A 41 -14.94 -0.32 -0.37
N PRO A 42 -13.89 0.24 0.26
CA PRO A 42 -12.65 -0.50 0.46
C PRO A 42 -13.00 -1.77 1.21
N GLY A 43 -12.87 -2.92 0.54
CA GLY A 43 -13.05 -4.20 1.19
C GLY A 43 -12.06 -4.34 2.34
N SER A 44 -12.37 -5.19 3.32
CA SER A 44 -11.44 -5.58 4.36
C SER A 44 -11.16 -7.07 4.24
N VAL A 45 -9.90 -7.45 4.43
CA VAL A 45 -9.56 -8.86 4.65
C VAL A 45 -10.29 -9.33 5.93
N PRO A 46 -10.87 -10.55 5.96
CA PRO A 46 -11.53 -11.07 7.15
C PRO A 46 -10.52 -11.29 8.30
N GLU A 47 -10.99 -11.17 9.55
CA GLU A 47 -10.12 -11.19 10.74
C GLU A 47 -9.27 -12.47 10.84
N GLU A 48 -9.84 -13.63 10.49
CA GLU A 48 -9.14 -14.91 10.51
C GLU A 48 -7.93 -14.91 9.55
N GLU A 49 -8.14 -14.39 8.33
CA GLU A 49 -7.08 -14.28 7.35
C GLU A 49 -6.07 -13.19 7.74
N ALA A 50 -6.53 -12.10 8.33
CA ALA A 50 -5.66 -11.05 8.85
C ALA A 50 -4.69 -11.61 9.90
N GLN A 51 -5.19 -12.45 10.80
CA GLN A 51 -4.36 -13.11 11.81
C GLN A 51 -3.36 -14.06 11.16
N ARG A 52 -3.77 -14.83 10.15
CA ARG A 52 -2.86 -15.72 9.38
C ARG A 52 -1.77 -14.94 8.63
N LEU A 53 -2.10 -13.76 8.11
CA LEU A 53 -1.16 -12.86 7.44
C LEU A 53 -0.21 -12.13 8.42
N GLY A 54 -0.42 -12.27 9.73
CA GLY A 54 0.46 -11.73 10.75
C GLY A 54 0.07 -10.35 11.25
N ARG A 55 -1.23 -10.03 11.31
CA ARG A 55 -1.75 -8.81 11.95
C ARG A 55 -1.14 -8.66 13.35
N LYS A 56 -0.62 -7.47 13.63
CA LYS A 56 0.07 -7.15 14.87
C LYS A 56 -0.86 -6.50 15.88
N ASP A 57 -0.78 -6.90 17.13
CA ASP A 57 -1.48 -6.23 18.22
C ASP A 57 -0.68 -5.01 18.71
N PRO A 58 -1.28 -3.80 18.77
CA PRO A 58 -0.57 -2.60 19.17
C PRO A 58 -0.08 -2.65 20.62
N GLU A 59 -0.80 -3.27 21.56
CA GLU A 59 -0.36 -3.34 22.96
C GLU A 59 0.79 -4.33 23.11
N GLN A 60 0.72 -5.48 22.43
CA GLN A 60 1.78 -6.47 22.43
C GLN A 60 3.09 -5.93 21.84
N GLU A 61 3.04 -5.16 20.74
CA GLU A 61 4.23 -4.54 20.15
C GLU A 61 4.81 -3.43 21.04
N LEU A 62 3.96 -2.69 21.77
CA LEU A 62 4.42 -1.73 22.77
C LEU A 62 5.11 -2.41 23.96
N GLU A 63 4.58 -3.53 24.45
CA GLU A 63 5.23 -4.31 25.51
C GLU A 63 6.57 -4.91 25.04
N LYS A 64 6.64 -5.40 23.79
CA LYS A 64 7.92 -5.82 23.17
C LYS A 64 8.90 -4.66 23.09
N PHE A 65 8.43 -3.47 22.71
CA PHE A 65 9.28 -2.27 22.67
C PHE A 65 9.80 -1.87 24.05
N VAL A 66 8.94 -1.85 25.07
CA VAL A 66 9.34 -1.56 26.46
C VAL A 66 10.36 -2.58 26.96
N SER A 67 10.10 -3.86 26.72
CA SER A 67 10.99 -4.96 27.14
C SER A 67 12.35 -4.88 26.44
N ALA A 68 12.37 -4.65 25.12
CA ALA A 68 13.60 -4.47 24.34
C ALA A 68 14.43 -3.26 24.79
N ASN A 69 13.76 -2.22 25.32
CA ASN A 69 14.39 -1.02 25.86
C ASN A 69 14.59 -1.08 27.39
N THR A 70 14.50 -2.27 27.99
CA THR A 70 14.79 -2.52 29.40
C THR A 70 15.92 -3.52 29.50
N GLN A 71 17.16 -3.03 29.54
CA GLN A 71 18.36 -3.87 29.52
C GLN A 71 18.88 -4.12 30.94
N GLU A 72 19.19 -5.36 31.26
CA GLU A 72 19.85 -5.74 32.51
C GLU A 72 21.37 -5.67 32.34
N LEU A 73 22.03 -4.76 33.05
CA LEU A 73 23.50 -4.67 33.07
C LEU A 73 24.11 -5.54 34.17
N GLY A 74 23.30 -5.94 35.14
CA GLY A 74 23.68 -6.77 36.27
C GLY A 74 22.64 -6.67 37.38
N LYS A 75 22.88 -7.39 38.48
CA LYS A 75 21.96 -7.44 39.62
C LYS A 75 21.63 -6.03 40.14
N ASP A 76 20.33 -5.71 40.18
CA ASP A 76 19.79 -4.40 40.58
C ASP A 76 20.28 -3.20 39.75
N LYS A 77 20.78 -3.45 38.53
CA LYS A 77 21.28 -2.42 37.61
C LYS A 77 20.66 -2.58 36.23
N TRP A 78 19.68 -1.74 35.96
CA TRP A 78 18.93 -1.70 34.70
C TRP A 78 19.27 -0.44 33.91
N LEU A 79 19.21 -0.50 32.59
CA LEU A 79 19.51 0.61 31.69
C LEU A 79 18.40 0.79 30.65
N CYS A 80 18.01 2.04 30.42
CA CYS A 80 17.19 2.41 29.28
C CYS A 80 18.08 2.91 28.12
N PRO A 81 18.22 2.19 27.01
CA PRO A 81 19.07 2.60 25.88
C PRO A 81 18.54 3.86 25.17
N LEU A 82 17.25 4.18 25.32
CA LEU A 82 16.66 5.39 24.74
C LEU A 82 17.15 6.70 25.39
N SER A 83 17.63 6.63 26.64
CA SER A 83 18.06 7.80 27.43
C SER A 83 19.42 7.65 28.10
N GLY A 84 19.98 6.44 28.17
CA GLY A 84 21.21 6.13 28.89
C GLY A 84 21.09 6.14 30.42
N LYS A 85 19.87 6.29 30.98
CA LYS A 85 19.66 6.35 32.43
C LYS A 85 19.66 4.97 33.06
N LYS A 86 20.36 4.85 34.20
CA LYS A 86 20.42 3.64 35.02
C LYS A 86 19.35 3.64 36.09
N PHE A 87 18.74 2.48 36.34
CA PHE A 87 17.64 2.28 37.28
C PHE A 87 17.92 1.07 38.17
N LYS A 88 17.26 1.03 39.34
CA LYS A 88 17.38 -0.07 40.32
C LYS A 88 16.43 -1.24 40.06
N GLY A 89 15.56 -1.14 39.06
CA GLY A 89 14.58 -2.18 38.73
C GLY A 89 13.92 -1.95 37.37
N PRO A 90 13.35 -3.01 36.76
CA PRO A 90 12.74 -2.94 35.43
C PRO A 90 11.46 -2.10 35.43
N GLU A 91 10.68 -2.14 36.51
CA GLU A 91 9.45 -1.35 36.68
C GLU A 91 9.72 0.17 36.58
N PHE A 92 10.87 0.61 37.09
CA PHE A 92 11.27 2.02 36.99
C PHE A 92 11.64 2.40 35.55
N VAL A 93 12.23 1.49 34.78
CA VAL A 93 12.52 1.69 33.35
C VAL A 93 11.22 1.78 32.57
N ARG A 94 10.28 0.85 32.80
CA ARG A 94 8.95 0.86 32.19
C ARG A 94 8.25 2.20 32.44
N LYS A 95 8.12 2.62 33.70
CA LYS A 95 7.51 3.91 34.05
C LYS A 95 8.25 5.10 33.42
N HIS A 96 9.58 5.04 33.31
CA HIS A 96 10.37 6.07 32.64
C HIS A 96 10.06 6.13 31.14
N ILE A 97 9.96 5.00 30.44
CA ILE A 97 9.63 4.96 29.00
C ILE A 97 8.25 5.55 28.74
N PHE A 98 7.22 5.16 29.50
CA PHE A 98 5.87 5.70 29.31
C PHE A 98 5.78 7.21 29.57
N ASN A 99 6.51 7.73 30.56
CA ASN A 99 6.42 9.15 30.92
C ASN A 99 7.36 10.07 30.12
N LYS A 100 8.54 9.57 29.70
CA LYS A 100 9.58 10.38 29.05
C LYS A 100 9.75 10.09 27.56
N HIS A 101 9.32 8.92 27.10
CA HIS A 101 9.45 8.49 25.70
C HIS A 101 8.07 8.22 25.06
N GLY A 102 7.04 8.96 25.48
CA GLY A 102 5.69 8.87 24.91
C GLY A 102 5.65 9.07 23.40
N ASP A 103 6.48 9.96 22.85
CA ASP A 103 6.58 10.16 21.39
C ASP A 103 7.04 8.89 20.66
N LYS A 104 8.00 8.16 21.23
CA LYS A 104 8.50 6.90 20.66
C LYS A 104 7.43 5.79 20.76
N MET A 105 6.69 5.74 21.86
CA MET A 105 5.55 4.82 22.01
C MET A 105 4.45 5.13 20.98
N GLY A 106 4.15 6.41 20.77
CA GLY A 106 3.21 6.85 19.74
C GLY A 106 3.66 6.48 18.32
N ALA A 107 4.96 6.58 18.04
CA ALA A 107 5.53 6.14 16.76
C ALA A 107 5.35 4.63 16.55
N VAL A 108 5.68 3.80 17.55
CA VAL A 108 5.47 2.34 17.47
C VAL A 108 4.01 2.00 17.21
N ARG A 109 3.07 2.65 17.91
CA ARG A 109 1.63 2.44 17.66
C ARG A 109 1.24 2.81 16.23
N LYS A 110 1.77 3.92 15.69
CA LYS A 110 1.52 4.33 14.31
C LYS A 110 2.13 3.35 13.30
N GLU A 111 3.30 2.80 13.56
CA GLU A 111 3.92 1.78 12.70
C GLU A 111 3.10 0.49 12.67
N VAL A 112 2.58 0.06 13.82
CA VAL A 112 1.67 -1.10 13.88
C VAL A 112 0.40 -0.85 13.07
N LEU A 113 -0.22 0.32 13.25
CA LEU A 113 -1.40 0.70 12.47
C LEU A 113 -1.10 0.81 10.98
N PHE A 114 0.05 1.36 10.61
CA PHE A 114 0.49 1.46 9.22
C PHE A 114 0.63 0.07 8.59
N PHE A 115 1.32 -0.85 9.27
CA PHE A 115 1.45 -2.24 8.80
C PHE A 115 0.10 -2.96 8.71
N ASN A 116 -0.74 -2.83 9.74
CA ASN A 116 -2.06 -3.45 9.76
C ASN A 116 -2.96 -2.89 8.65
N ASN A 117 -2.98 -1.58 8.42
CA ASN A 117 -3.77 -0.98 7.35
C ASN A 117 -3.35 -1.50 5.97
N PHE A 118 -2.04 -1.65 5.73
CA PHE A 118 -1.53 -2.26 4.50
C PHE A 118 -1.94 -3.74 4.38
N LEU A 119 -1.86 -4.49 5.46
CA LEU A 119 -2.22 -5.92 5.49
C LEU A 119 -3.72 -6.14 5.28
N MET A 120 -4.55 -5.23 5.81
CA MET A 120 -6.01 -5.31 5.76
C MET A 120 -6.62 -4.96 4.41
N ASP A 121 -5.84 -4.36 3.50
CA ASP A 121 -6.26 -4.05 2.14
C ASP A 121 -6.21 -5.31 1.24
N PRO A 122 -7.37 -5.80 0.75
CA PRO A 122 -7.42 -6.95 -0.16
C PRO A 122 -6.75 -6.67 -1.52
N LYS A 123 -6.67 -5.40 -1.92
CA LYS A 123 -6.05 -4.96 -3.18
C LYS A 123 -4.72 -4.25 -2.94
N ARG A 124 -3.99 -4.67 -1.89
CA ARG A 124 -2.68 -4.12 -1.55
C ARG A 124 -1.76 -4.10 -2.79
N PRO A 125 -1.02 -3.01 -3.03
CA PRO A 125 -0.06 -2.94 -4.12
C PRO A 125 0.99 -4.05 -4.00
N ALA A 126 1.09 -4.88 -5.02
CA ALA A 126 2.06 -5.96 -5.12
C ALA A 126 2.79 -5.90 -6.46
N LEU A 127 3.98 -6.50 -6.53
CA LEU A 127 4.68 -6.66 -7.80
C LEU A 127 3.83 -7.55 -8.72
N PRO A 128 3.76 -7.24 -10.03
CA PRO A 128 3.13 -8.13 -10.99
C PRO A 128 3.82 -9.51 -10.94
N GLU A 129 3.04 -10.59 -10.91
CA GLU A 129 3.59 -11.94 -11.05
C GLU A 129 4.36 -12.03 -12.38
N GLY A 130 5.69 -12.13 -12.30
CA GLY A 130 6.59 -12.22 -13.46
C GLY A 130 7.62 -11.09 -13.60
N ALA A 131 7.54 -10.02 -12.80
CA ALA A 131 8.66 -9.08 -12.69
C ALA A 131 9.76 -9.73 -11.83
N PRO A 132 11.04 -9.76 -12.25
CA PRO A 132 12.12 -10.15 -11.37
C PRO A 132 12.13 -9.14 -10.21
N GLY A 133 11.66 -9.56 -9.05
CA GLY A 133 11.74 -8.73 -7.84
C GLY A 133 13.19 -8.33 -7.57
N PRO A 134 13.44 -7.20 -6.89
CA PRO A 134 14.79 -6.90 -6.44
C PRO A 134 15.26 -8.09 -5.61
N ALA A 135 16.37 -8.70 -6.01
CA ALA A 135 16.94 -9.86 -5.36
C ALA A 135 17.00 -9.59 -3.85
N ARG A 136 16.45 -10.52 -3.06
CA ARG A 136 16.62 -10.52 -1.60
C ARG A 136 18.11 -10.67 -1.30
N GLY A 137 18.80 -9.54 -1.23
CA GLY A 137 20.21 -9.47 -0.90
C GLY A 137 20.44 -9.96 0.51
N GLY A 138 20.90 -11.19 0.65
CA GLY A 138 21.60 -11.63 1.86
C GLY A 138 22.89 -10.82 2.05
N PRO A 139 23.51 -10.86 3.26
CA PRO A 139 24.52 -9.88 3.68
C PRO A 139 25.87 -9.92 2.95
N ASN A 140 26.00 -10.57 1.79
CA ASN A 140 27.31 -10.84 1.20
C ASN A 140 27.31 -10.98 -0.34
N ALA A 141 26.72 -10.03 -1.07
CA ALA A 141 26.90 -9.91 -2.51
C ALA A 141 27.79 -8.70 -2.81
N GLY A 142 29.06 -9.00 -3.10
CA GLY A 142 30.13 -8.05 -3.31
C GLY A 142 29.91 -7.13 -4.52
N LEU A 143 30.44 -5.92 -4.35
CA LEU A 143 30.65 -4.92 -5.38
C LEU A 143 31.45 -5.52 -6.55
N SER A 144 30.92 -5.46 -7.77
CA SER A 144 31.72 -5.64 -8.99
C SER A 144 31.43 -4.49 -9.95
N PRO A 145 32.46 -3.74 -10.39
CA PRO A 145 32.31 -2.61 -11.29
C PRO A 145 32.47 -3.04 -12.75
N GLY A 146 31.51 -2.67 -13.60
CA GLY A 146 31.69 -2.59 -15.05
C GLY A 146 30.88 -3.60 -15.88
N GLY A 147 30.24 -3.08 -16.94
CA GLY A 147 29.83 -3.87 -18.11
C GLY A 147 28.40 -3.68 -18.58
N LEU A 148 28.20 -2.70 -19.47
CA LEU A 148 27.01 -2.33 -20.27
C LEU A 148 26.55 -3.47 -21.25
N PRO A 149 25.53 -3.32 -22.15
CA PRO A 149 24.71 -2.14 -22.47
C PRO A 149 23.19 -2.38 -22.64
N TYR A 150 22.47 -1.27 -22.62
CA TYR A 150 21.09 -1.11 -23.09
C TYR A 150 20.96 -1.48 -24.58
N PRO A 151 19.85 -2.10 -25.04
CA PRO A 151 19.63 -2.33 -26.46
C PRO A 151 19.32 -1.01 -27.22
N PRO A 152 19.76 -0.88 -28.48
CA PRO A 152 19.63 0.36 -29.25
C PRO A 152 18.17 0.67 -29.62
N GLN A 153 17.76 1.93 -29.41
CA GLN A 153 16.52 2.49 -29.95
C GLN A 153 16.60 2.59 -31.49
N SER A 154 15.60 2.06 -32.18
CA SER A 154 15.38 2.34 -33.61
C SER A 154 14.84 3.77 -33.80
N PRO A 155 15.31 4.53 -34.81
CA PRO A 155 14.77 5.84 -35.12
C PRO A 155 13.52 5.67 -36.01
N GLN A 156 12.32 5.68 -35.42
CA GLN A 156 11.07 5.77 -36.18
C GLN A 156 10.41 7.12 -35.98
N GLY A 157 10.31 7.83 -37.11
CA GLY A 157 10.03 9.24 -37.29
C GLY A 157 8.79 9.78 -36.56
N LEU A 158 8.92 11.06 -36.19
CA LEU A 158 7.81 11.95 -35.90
C LEU A 158 6.75 11.85 -37.02
N MET A 159 5.54 11.43 -36.66
CA MET A 159 4.36 11.61 -37.49
C MET A 159 3.59 12.84 -36.99
N PRO A 160 3.27 13.83 -37.84
CA PRO A 160 2.52 15.02 -37.46
C PRO A 160 1.03 14.69 -37.25
N TYR A 161 0.43 15.31 -36.23
CA TYR A 161 -1.01 15.28 -35.96
C TYR A 161 -1.80 15.85 -37.14
N GLY A 162 -2.76 15.09 -37.71
CA GLY A 162 -3.80 15.71 -38.56
C GLY A 162 -4.40 14.95 -39.75
N THR A 163 -4.06 13.69 -40.04
CA THR A 163 -4.65 12.98 -41.20
C THR A 163 -5.69 11.91 -40.83
N PRO A 164 -6.83 11.82 -41.54
CA PRO A 164 -7.91 10.88 -41.21
C PRO A 164 -7.54 9.43 -41.55
N ARG A 165 -7.96 8.51 -40.69
CA ARG A 165 -7.69 7.07 -40.80
C ARG A 165 -8.62 6.44 -41.86
N PRO A 166 -8.11 5.64 -42.82
CA PRO A 166 -8.96 4.94 -43.79
C PRO A 166 -9.72 3.77 -43.15
N PRO A 167 -10.87 3.36 -43.72
CA PRO A 167 -11.73 2.33 -43.14
C PRO A 167 -11.10 0.94 -43.33
N MET A 168 -11.18 0.11 -42.29
CA MET A 168 -10.80 -1.29 -42.37
C MET A 168 -11.93 -2.09 -43.04
N LEU A 169 -11.60 -2.81 -44.10
CA LEU A 169 -12.47 -3.79 -44.75
C LEU A 169 -11.99 -5.19 -44.33
N GLY A 170 -12.92 -6.04 -43.90
CA GLY A 170 -12.70 -7.47 -43.63
C GLY A 170 -13.07 -7.89 -42.23
#